data_AF-A0AA95ZDD1-F1
#
_entry.id   AF-A0AA95ZDD1-F1
#
_cell.length_a   1.000
_cell.length_b   1.000
_cell.length_c   1.000
_cell.angle_alpha   90.00
_cell.angle_beta   90.00
_cell.angle_gamma   90.00
#
_symmetry.space_group_name_H-M   'P 1'
#
loop_
_entity.id
_entity.type
_entity.pdbx_description
1 polymer ?
#
loop_
_entity_poly.entity_id
_entity_poly.type
_entity_poly.pdbx_seq_one_letter_code
_entity_poly.pdbx_strand_id
1 'polypeptide(L)'
;MKAGIFTQAIRTREFAAVADWFAIYFFLLGAACIFLAALAALASGGWTTGIRVFSFGLLLFGACSISGWLLGLLFGIPRTLARAQSPQPQANSGTATVAAPQGTRVNTNLEDVSDWLTKTLIGVGLTQLYLVPGYIWRASGALNHYGFAWKDSGQLLALSVFMYAFCGGFWLGYIATRTALTKLLDGLEGADDFAVEISLAADQLLLEVSGKSILPSKSEEVTTADTALLRIPIFKLSSARQLAAWGAAQARSGDLDAAAVALQQAKLSDPGEVKYKEALGKIYAARGDFDLADRLLRSVPNSETGMLAALYVDTKEGAQRALEIGKSLAGDPAANKSLNLHVWLACAYGQLHKWAGKEGKKDDAEAARQSVVDEVKQALAIDPSSKKWLRSLWKPEGSKDDDLESIPDDDKDLTALLEEPPPPARP
;
A
#
# COMPACT_ATOMS: atom_id res chain seq x y z
N MET A 1 9.36 -34.73 17.57
CA MET A 1 8.61 -33.51 17.22
C MET A 1 9.40 -32.75 16.14
N LYS A 2 8.74 -32.35 15.04
CA LYS A 2 9.11 -31.25 14.12
C LYS A 2 10.20 -31.44 13.02
N ALA A 3 10.15 -32.51 12.23
CA ALA A 3 10.69 -32.44 10.85
C ALA A 3 9.75 -31.67 9.90
N GLY A 4 8.43 -31.71 10.16
CA GLY A 4 7.42 -31.02 9.35
C GLY A 4 7.42 -29.50 9.46
N ILE A 5 7.86 -28.92 10.59
CA ILE A 5 7.80 -27.46 10.80
C ILE A 5 8.88 -26.72 10.02
N PHE A 6 10.07 -27.30 9.88
CA PHE A 6 11.13 -26.70 9.06
C PHE A 6 10.73 -26.65 7.58
N THR A 7 10.20 -27.76 7.06
CA THR A 7 9.70 -27.85 5.67
C THR A 7 8.51 -26.93 5.44
N GLN A 8 7.63 -26.76 6.43
CA GLN A 8 6.49 -25.85 6.35
C GLN A 8 6.93 -24.38 6.43
N ALA A 9 7.88 -24.02 7.30
CA ALA A 9 8.41 -22.67 7.45
C ALA A 9 9.17 -22.19 6.20
N ILE A 10 9.92 -23.08 5.53
CA ILE A 10 10.53 -22.77 4.23
C ILE A 10 9.46 -22.53 3.16
N ARG A 11 8.37 -23.30 3.19
CA ARG A 11 7.25 -23.16 2.25
C ARG A 11 6.44 -21.87 2.50
N THR A 12 6.30 -21.42 3.76
CA THR A 12 5.58 -20.18 4.13
C THR A 12 6.48 -18.94 4.17
N ARG A 13 7.78 -19.06 3.82
CA ARG A 13 8.78 -17.97 3.89
C ARG A 13 8.92 -17.32 5.28
N GLU A 14 8.66 -18.08 6.34
CA GLU A 14 8.84 -17.64 7.71
C GLU A 14 10.31 -17.76 8.13
N PHE A 15 11.16 -16.89 7.58
CA PHE A 15 12.61 -16.92 7.80
C PHE A 15 13.03 -16.77 9.28
N ALA A 16 12.17 -16.19 10.12
CA ALA A 16 12.39 -16.12 11.57
C ALA A 16 12.38 -17.52 12.21
N ALA A 17 11.45 -18.38 11.83
CA ALA A 17 11.36 -19.74 12.35
C ALA A 17 12.58 -20.60 11.94
N VAL A 18 13.17 -20.32 10.77
CA VAL A 18 14.41 -20.97 10.31
C VAL A 18 15.61 -20.52 11.16
N ALA A 19 15.69 -19.23 11.48
CA ALA A 19 16.76 -18.69 12.34
C ALA A 19 16.65 -19.23 13.79
N ASP A 20 15.44 -19.27 14.35
CA ASP A 20 15.18 -19.82 15.69
C ASP A 20 15.54 -21.31 15.75
N TRP A 21 15.14 -22.08 14.74
CA TRP A 21 15.51 -23.49 14.61
C TRP A 21 17.04 -23.63 14.62
N PHE A 22 17.75 -22.90 13.76
CA PHE A 22 19.21 -22.98 13.71
C PHE A 22 19.84 -22.59 15.04
N ALA A 23 19.39 -21.51 15.68
CA ALA A 23 19.92 -21.06 16.97
C ALA A 23 19.80 -22.15 18.03
N ILE A 24 18.64 -22.80 18.15
CA ILE A 24 18.40 -23.88 19.09
C ILE A 24 19.40 -25.03 18.85
N TYR A 25 19.52 -25.53 17.62
CA TYR A 25 20.43 -26.64 17.32
C TYR A 25 21.90 -26.26 17.45
N PHE A 26 22.27 -25.01 17.16
CA PHE A 26 23.62 -24.49 17.36
C PHE A 26 24.02 -24.51 18.84
N PHE A 27 23.18 -23.98 19.73
CA PHE A 27 23.47 -23.98 21.17
C PHE A 27 23.43 -25.40 21.76
N LEU A 28 22.49 -26.25 21.33
CA LEU A 28 22.41 -27.64 21.78
C LEU A 28 23.64 -28.46 21.36
N LEU A 29 24.06 -28.36 20.09
CA LEU A 29 25.22 -29.09 19.59
C LEU A 29 26.50 -28.61 20.28
N GLY A 30 26.68 -27.30 20.43
CA GLY A 30 27.84 -26.73 21.14
C GLY A 30 27.92 -27.23 22.60
N ALA A 31 26.82 -27.14 23.34
CA ALA A 31 26.76 -27.63 24.72
C ALA A 31 26.98 -29.15 24.82
N ALA A 32 26.42 -29.93 23.91
CA ALA A 32 26.62 -31.38 23.85
C ALA A 32 28.08 -31.75 23.58
N CYS A 33 28.74 -31.08 22.62
CA CYS A 33 30.16 -31.30 22.34
C CYS A 33 31.06 -30.96 23.55
N ILE A 34 30.76 -29.86 24.27
CA ILE A 34 31.50 -29.47 25.48
C ILE A 34 31.26 -30.50 26.60
N PHE A 35 30.04 -30.99 26.76
CA PHE A 35 29.72 -32.04 27.72
C PHE A 35 30.48 -33.34 27.42
N LEU A 36 30.50 -33.78 26.16
CA LEU A 36 31.28 -34.95 25.74
C LEU A 36 32.79 -34.74 25.97
N ALA A 37 33.32 -33.55 25.69
CA ALA A 37 34.71 -33.21 25.98
C ALA A 37 35.00 -33.23 27.48
N ALA A 38 34.06 -32.79 28.31
CA ALA A 38 34.17 -32.84 29.77
C ALA A 38 34.19 -34.28 30.30
N LEU A 39 33.39 -35.19 29.73
CA LEU A 39 33.44 -36.62 30.06
C LEU A 39 34.77 -37.27 29.65
N ALA A 40 35.30 -36.91 28.48
CA ALA A 40 36.61 -37.39 28.04
C ALA A 40 37.76 -36.85 28.95
N ALA A 41 37.67 -35.59 29.35
CA ALA A 41 38.61 -34.96 30.27
C ALA A 41 38.48 -35.52 31.70
N LEU A 42 37.27 -35.89 32.13
CA LEU A 42 37.02 -36.59 33.39
C LEU A 42 37.71 -37.95 33.41
N ALA A 43 37.59 -38.72 32.32
CA ALA A 43 38.18 -40.05 32.20
C ALA A 43 39.72 -40.02 32.16
N SER A 44 40.32 -38.98 31.57
CA SER A 44 41.78 -38.87 31.40
C SER A 44 42.48 -38.07 32.50
N GLY A 45 41.83 -37.05 33.06
CA GLY A 45 42.42 -36.09 34.00
C GLY A 45 41.69 -35.96 35.34
N GLY A 46 40.69 -36.81 35.61
CA GLY A 46 39.93 -36.83 36.85
C GLY A 46 38.86 -35.72 36.98
N TRP A 47 38.16 -35.72 38.12
CA TRP A 47 37.00 -34.86 38.38
C TRP A 47 37.26 -33.37 38.22
N THR A 48 38.41 -32.89 38.70
CA THR A 48 38.79 -31.48 38.62
C THR A 48 38.95 -31.01 37.18
N THR A 49 39.60 -31.82 36.34
CA THR A 49 39.81 -31.52 34.90
C THR A 49 38.49 -31.57 34.13
N GLY A 50 37.65 -32.58 34.39
CA GLY A 50 36.32 -32.69 33.77
C GLY A 50 35.42 -31.48 34.07
N ILE A 51 35.34 -31.06 35.33
CA ILE A 51 34.56 -29.89 35.75
C ILE A 51 35.11 -28.61 35.11
N ARG A 52 36.44 -28.42 35.09
CA ARG A 52 37.06 -27.27 34.42
C ARG A 52 36.70 -27.22 32.94
N VAL A 53 36.84 -28.34 32.22
CA VAL A 53 36.49 -28.43 30.80
C VAL A 53 35.04 -28.08 30.55
N PHE A 54 34.11 -28.55 31.39
CA PHE A 54 32.70 -28.21 31.26
C PHE A 54 32.44 -26.71 31.52
N SER A 55 32.84 -26.21 32.68
CA SER A 55 32.53 -24.83 33.12
C SER A 55 33.24 -23.77 32.26
N PHE A 56 34.55 -23.89 32.07
CA PHE A 56 35.28 -22.97 31.18
C PHE A 56 34.85 -23.14 29.73
N GLY A 57 34.43 -24.35 29.32
CA GLY A 57 34.00 -24.62 27.94
C GLY A 57 32.73 -23.87 27.61
N LEU A 58 31.73 -23.92 28.51
CA LEU A 58 30.49 -23.16 28.37
C LEU A 58 30.72 -21.65 28.42
N LEU A 59 31.59 -21.17 29.32
CA LEU A 59 31.94 -19.75 29.40
C LEU A 59 32.61 -19.27 28.11
N LEU A 60 33.60 -20.01 27.60
CA LEU A 60 34.29 -19.70 26.36
C LEU A 60 33.31 -19.74 25.17
N PHE A 61 32.45 -20.74 25.11
CA PHE A 61 31.42 -20.87 24.08
C PHE A 61 30.46 -19.67 24.07
N GLY A 62 29.97 -19.24 25.23
CA GLY A 62 29.12 -18.05 25.36
C GLY A 62 29.86 -16.77 24.96
N ALA A 63 31.06 -16.55 25.48
CA ALA A 63 31.87 -15.36 25.20
C ALA A 63 32.20 -15.21 23.71
N CYS A 64 32.61 -16.31 23.06
CA CYS A 64 32.89 -16.34 21.63
C CYS A 64 31.63 -16.13 20.80
N SER A 65 30.50 -16.73 21.21
CA SER A 65 29.20 -16.54 20.53
C SER A 65 28.73 -15.08 20.60
N ILE A 66 28.82 -14.44 21.76
CA ILE A 66 28.46 -13.02 21.94
C ILE A 66 29.40 -12.12 21.12
N SER A 67 30.72 -12.40 21.14
CA SER A 67 31.70 -11.63 20.38
C SER A 67 31.45 -11.73 18.87
N GLY A 68 31.17 -12.94 18.38
CA GLY A 68 30.75 -13.16 17.01
C GLY A 68 29.45 -12.42 16.69
N TRP A 69 28.43 -12.55 17.56
CA TRP A 69 27.13 -11.91 17.39
C TRP A 69 27.20 -10.38 17.28
N LEU A 70 28.01 -9.73 18.12
CA LEU A 70 28.23 -8.27 18.06
C LEU A 70 28.84 -7.83 16.73
N LEU A 71 29.80 -8.61 16.19
CA LEU A 71 30.32 -8.36 14.85
C LEU A 71 29.27 -8.66 13.78
N GLY A 72 28.50 -9.74 13.93
CA GLY A 72 27.38 -10.07 13.04
C GLY A 72 26.38 -8.93 12.95
N LEU A 73 26.04 -8.32 14.09
CA LEU A 73 25.17 -7.15 14.17
C LEU A 73 25.71 -5.99 13.34
N LEU A 74 26.99 -5.65 13.50
CA LEU A 74 27.62 -4.58 12.75
C LEU A 74 27.50 -4.82 11.23
N PHE A 75 27.81 -6.03 10.77
CA PHE A 75 27.74 -6.40 9.35
C PHE A 75 26.30 -6.61 8.84
N GLY A 76 25.34 -6.80 9.74
CA GLY A 76 23.94 -7.09 9.43
C GLY A 76 23.06 -5.85 9.20
N ILE A 77 23.56 -4.64 9.48
CA ILE A 77 22.81 -3.39 9.29
C ILE A 77 22.51 -3.17 7.78
N PRO A 78 21.24 -3.01 7.36
CA PRO A 78 20.87 -2.76 5.97
C PRO A 78 21.44 -1.44 5.44
N ARG A 79 21.98 -1.43 4.21
CA ARG A 79 22.62 -0.25 3.56
C ARG A 79 21.76 0.43 2.49
N THR A 80 20.50 0.03 2.35
CA THR A 80 19.61 0.46 1.26
C THR A 80 18.99 1.84 1.50
N LEU A 81 19.08 2.40 2.70
CA LEU A 81 18.59 3.75 3.01
C LEU A 81 19.51 4.83 2.41
N ALA A 82 20.80 4.55 2.21
CA ALA A 82 21.74 5.46 1.53
C ALA A 82 21.51 5.62 0.01
N ARG A 83 20.76 4.72 -0.65
CA ARG A 83 20.59 4.74 -2.13
C ARG A 83 19.29 5.39 -2.61
N ALA A 84 18.35 5.68 -1.71
CA ALA A 84 17.11 6.38 -2.06
C ALA A 84 17.29 7.89 -2.29
N GLN A 85 18.46 8.46 -2.01
CA GLN A 85 18.76 9.87 -2.25
C GLN A 85 20.12 10.05 -2.91
N SER A 86 20.12 9.93 -4.23
CA SER A 86 21.07 10.63 -5.08
C SER A 86 20.37 11.04 -6.38
N PRO A 87 19.57 12.12 -6.39
CA PRO A 87 19.38 12.85 -7.63
C PRO A 87 20.74 13.41 -8.02
N GLN A 88 21.30 12.97 -9.14
CA GLN A 88 22.39 13.67 -9.79
C GLN A 88 21.99 15.16 -9.96
N PRO A 89 22.87 16.13 -9.66
CA PRO A 89 22.60 17.51 -10.02
C PRO A 89 22.64 17.65 -11.55
N GLN A 90 21.48 17.68 -12.20
CA GLN A 90 21.36 18.33 -13.49
C GLN A 90 21.41 19.84 -13.26
N ALA A 91 22.46 20.45 -13.79
CA ALA A 91 22.60 21.90 -13.82
C ALA A 91 21.56 22.52 -14.78
N ASN A 92 20.89 23.55 -14.26
CA ASN A 92 20.21 24.65 -14.95
C ASN A 92 18.94 24.36 -15.78
N SER A 93 17.79 24.81 -15.28
CA SER A 93 17.28 26.16 -15.60
C SER A 93 16.07 26.49 -14.71
N GLY A 94 16.06 27.71 -14.16
CA GLY A 94 15.20 28.09 -13.05
C GLY A 94 13.75 28.37 -13.40
N THR A 95 12.88 28.02 -12.46
CA THR A 95 11.66 28.75 -12.08
C THR A 95 11.18 28.21 -10.72
N ALA A 96 10.56 29.08 -9.94
CA ALA A 96 10.34 28.98 -8.50
C ALA A 96 9.78 27.63 -8.01
N THR A 97 10.54 26.97 -7.12
CA THR A 97 10.11 25.76 -6.41
C THR A 97 9.58 26.10 -5.02
N VAL A 98 8.31 25.75 -4.81
CA VAL A 98 7.63 25.60 -3.53
C VAL A 98 8.48 24.72 -2.61
N ALA A 99 8.72 25.19 -1.39
CA ALA A 99 9.46 24.47 -0.36
C ALA A 99 8.75 23.15 -0.03
N ALA A 100 9.32 22.02 -0.47
CA ALA A 100 8.93 20.70 0.00
C ALA A 100 9.24 20.58 1.51
N PRO A 101 8.34 20.00 2.31
CA PRO A 101 8.61 19.78 3.73
C PRO A 101 9.76 18.77 3.85
N GLN A 102 10.79 19.15 4.60
CA GLN A 102 11.92 18.30 4.93
C GLN A 102 11.40 17.04 5.64
N GLY A 103 11.32 15.94 4.90
CA GLY A 103 11.01 14.63 5.43
C GLY A 103 11.93 14.32 6.60
N THR A 104 11.33 13.91 7.70
CA THR A 104 11.97 13.47 8.94
C THR A 104 13.18 12.60 8.62
N ARG A 105 14.37 13.13 8.90
CA ARG A 105 15.66 12.43 8.80
C ARG A 105 15.58 11.17 9.66
N VAL A 106 15.45 10.01 9.03
CA VAL A 106 15.76 8.75 9.70
C VAL A 106 17.22 8.83 10.09
N ASN A 107 17.53 8.57 11.37
CA ASN A 107 18.88 8.70 11.92
C ASN A 107 19.84 7.73 11.21
N THR A 108 20.53 8.19 10.15
CA THR A 108 21.60 7.46 9.45
C THR A 108 22.83 7.26 10.34
N ASN A 109 22.89 7.88 11.52
CA ASN A 109 24.02 7.81 12.44
C ASN A 109 24.51 6.38 12.72
N LEU A 110 23.61 5.40 12.87
CA LEU A 110 24.02 4.00 13.13
C LEU A 110 24.50 3.29 11.85
N GLU A 111 23.92 3.62 10.70
CA GLU A 111 24.34 3.09 9.40
C GLU A 111 25.71 3.65 9.00
N ASP A 112 25.91 4.97 9.15
CA ASP A 112 27.15 5.68 8.85
C ASP A 112 28.30 5.22 9.75
N VAL A 113 28.04 5.10 11.06
CA VAL A 113 29.03 4.57 12.02
C VAL A 113 29.35 3.11 11.71
N SER A 114 28.35 2.30 11.34
CA SER A 114 28.57 0.90 10.98
C SER A 114 29.35 0.72 9.68
N ASP A 115 29.05 1.50 8.64
CA ASP A 115 29.76 1.46 7.37
C ASP A 115 31.21 1.91 7.54
N TRP A 116 31.44 3.00 8.27
CA TRP A 116 32.79 3.46 8.61
C TRP A 116 33.56 2.41 9.42
N LEU A 117 32.93 1.82 10.44
CA LEU A 117 33.57 0.84 11.30
C LEU A 117 33.87 -0.46 10.54
N THR A 118 32.93 -0.97 9.73
CA THR A 118 33.15 -2.17 8.92
C THR A 118 34.26 -1.97 7.88
N LYS A 119 34.30 -0.83 7.19
CA LYS A 119 35.39 -0.49 6.27
C LYS A 119 36.74 -0.44 6.96
N THR A 120 36.81 0.17 8.14
CA THR A 120 38.04 0.26 8.94
C THR A 120 38.48 -1.12 9.43
N LEU A 121 37.55 -1.92 9.95
CA LEU A 121 37.82 -3.27 10.46
C LEU A 121 38.33 -4.21 9.36
N ILE A 122 37.66 -4.21 8.19
CA ILE A 122 38.07 -5.02 7.04
C ILE A 122 39.41 -4.51 6.48
N GLY A 123 39.56 -3.18 6.34
CA GLY A 123 40.76 -2.56 5.78
C GLY A 123 42.00 -2.84 6.63
N VAL A 124 41.94 -2.59 7.94
CA VAL A 124 43.03 -2.88 8.87
C VAL A 124 43.23 -4.39 9.01
N GLY A 125 42.15 -5.17 9.12
CA GLY A 125 42.21 -6.62 9.26
C GLY A 125 42.90 -7.32 8.10
N LEU A 126 42.67 -6.86 6.86
CA LEU A 126 43.28 -7.45 5.66
C LEU A 126 44.80 -7.30 5.64
N THR A 127 45.34 -6.21 6.19
CA THR A 127 46.80 -5.99 6.25
C THR A 127 47.50 -6.91 7.25
N GLN A 128 46.79 -7.40 8.27
CA GLN A 128 47.34 -8.21 9.36
C GLN A 128 46.88 -9.67 9.34
N LEU A 129 46.12 -10.08 8.30
CA LEU A 129 45.45 -11.38 8.25
C LEU A 129 46.41 -12.57 8.39
N TYR A 130 47.64 -12.43 7.89
CA TYR A 130 48.66 -13.49 7.95
C TYR A 130 49.13 -13.80 9.38
N LEU A 131 48.96 -12.88 10.34
CA LEU A 131 49.35 -13.10 11.75
C LEU A 131 48.27 -13.85 12.55
N VAL A 132 47.02 -13.81 12.07
CA VAL A 132 45.83 -14.28 12.80
C VAL A 132 45.94 -15.76 13.22
N PRO A 133 46.35 -16.71 12.34
CA PRO A 133 46.44 -18.12 12.74
C PRO A 133 47.40 -18.36 13.92
N GLY A 134 48.54 -17.65 13.93
CA GLY A 134 49.54 -17.78 14.99
C GLY A 134 49.03 -17.24 16.34
N TYR A 135 48.32 -16.11 16.34
CA TYR A 135 47.72 -15.56 17.55
C TYR A 135 46.60 -16.44 18.09
N ILE A 136 45.72 -16.96 17.23
CA ILE A 136 44.65 -17.87 17.64
C ILE A 136 45.24 -19.14 18.25
N TRP A 137 46.27 -19.74 17.63
CA TRP A 137 46.91 -20.94 18.17
C TRP A 137 47.50 -20.70 19.56
N ARG A 138 48.23 -19.59 19.75
CA ARG A 138 48.81 -19.21 21.04
C ARG A 138 47.75 -18.91 22.10
N ALA A 139 46.69 -18.20 21.73
CA ALA A 139 45.57 -17.91 22.63
C ALA A 139 44.87 -19.19 23.10
N SER A 140 44.61 -20.14 22.18
CA SER A 140 44.08 -21.46 22.52
C SER A 140 45.00 -22.22 23.48
N GLY A 141 46.31 -22.11 23.30
CA GLY A 141 47.30 -22.67 24.21
C GLY A 141 47.22 -22.07 25.61
N ALA A 142 47.10 -20.74 25.71
CA ALA A 142 46.93 -20.03 26.98
C ALA A 142 45.61 -20.40 27.67
N LEU A 143 44.50 -20.47 26.92
CA LEU A 143 43.20 -20.90 27.44
C LEU A 143 43.25 -22.33 27.99
N ASN A 144 43.99 -23.22 27.33
CA ASN A 144 44.22 -24.56 27.87
C ASN A 144 45.08 -24.51 29.14
N HIS A 145 46.20 -23.81 29.11
CA HIS A 145 47.15 -23.79 30.22
C HIS A 145 46.54 -23.22 31.52
N TYR A 146 45.81 -22.12 31.42
CA TYR A 146 45.25 -21.42 32.58
C TYR A 146 43.80 -21.81 32.91
N GLY A 147 43.03 -22.31 31.94
CA GLY A 147 41.62 -22.65 32.10
C GLY A 147 41.39 -24.15 32.16
N PHE A 148 41.43 -24.80 31.00
CA PHE A 148 41.04 -26.21 30.86
C PHE A 148 41.95 -27.19 31.59
N ALA A 149 43.26 -26.92 31.60
CA ALA A 149 44.31 -27.77 32.13
C ALA A 149 44.25 -29.23 31.60
N TRP A 150 43.76 -29.42 30.37
CA TRP A 150 43.63 -30.75 29.76
C TRP A 150 44.82 -31.00 28.83
N LYS A 151 45.73 -31.87 29.29
CA LYS A 151 47.07 -32.07 28.71
C LYS A 151 47.04 -32.46 27.23
N ASP A 152 46.18 -33.41 26.87
CA ASP A 152 46.26 -34.06 25.56
C ASP A 152 45.47 -33.33 24.47
N SER A 153 44.38 -32.65 24.84
CA SER A 153 43.40 -32.15 23.86
C SER A 153 42.83 -30.76 24.16
N GLY A 154 43.18 -30.13 25.28
CA GLY A 154 42.52 -28.89 25.70
C GLY A 154 42.78 -27.68 24.80
N GLN A 155 43.97 -27.59 24.17
CA GLN A 155 44.25 -26.52 23.20
C GLN A 155 43.43 -26.69 21.92
N LEU A 156 43.28 -27.92 21.44
CA LEU A 156 42.45 -28.23 20.27
C LEU A 156 40.97 -27.98 20.56
N LEU A 157 40.52 -28.29 21.78
CA LEU A 157 39.18 -27.97 22.24
C LEU A 157 38.95 -26.45 22.26
N ALA A 158 39.86 -25.67 22.84
CA ALA A 158 39.78 -24.21 22.88
C ALA A 158 39.64 -23.61 21.46
N LEU A 159 40.48 -24.08 20.54
CA LEU A 159 40.44 -23.67 19.13
C LEU A 159 39.11 -24.03 18.47
N SER A 160 38.62 -25.26 18.68
CA SER A 160 37.39 -25.75 18.07
C SER A 160 36.17 -24.99 18.60
N VAL A 161 36.11 -24.76 19.91
CA VAL A 161 35.04 -23.97 20.54
C VAL A 161 35.06 -22.54 20.00
N PHE A 162 36.22 -21.91 19.91
CA PHE A 162 36.35 -20.56 19.34
C PHE A 162 35.83 -20.53 17.89
N MET A 163 36.33 -21.40 17.01
CA MET A 163 35.93 -21.44 15.59
C MET A 163 34.44 -21.69 15.41
N TYR A 164 33.86 -22.63 16.17
CA TYR A 164 32.45 -22.94 16.09
C TYR A 164 31.58 -21.79 16.64
N ALA A 165 31.88 -21.35 17.86
CA ALA A 165 31.09 -20.37 18.59
C ALA A 165 31.12 -18.98 17.94
N PHE A 166 32.32 -18.52 17.56
CA PHE A 166 32.51 -17.20 16.96
C PHE A 166 31.83 -17.10 15.59
N CYS A 167 32.05 -18.07 14.70
CA CYS A 167 31.46 -18.07 13.36
C CYS A 167 29.93 -18.24 13.42
N GLY A 168 29.43 -19.13 14.29
CA GLY A 168 27.99 -19.31 14.46
C GLY A 168 27.31 -18.10 15.10
N GLY A 169 27.94 -17.50 16.12
CA GLY A 169 27.49 -16.24 16.72
C GLY A 169 27.44 -15.11 15.69
N PHE A 170 28.48 -14.96 14.86
CA PHE A 170 28.51 -14.00 13.76
C PHE A 170 27.35 -14.19 12.77
N TRP A 171 27.15 -15.41 12.31
CA TRP A 171 26.05 -15.71 11.39
C TRP A 171 24.68 -15.42 12.00
N LEU A 172 24.47 -15.81 13.26
CA LEU A 172 23.24 -15.54 14.00
C LEU A 172 22.99 -14.03 14.16
N GLY A 173 24.01 -13.27 14.57
CA GLY A 173 23.91 -11.82 14.72
C GLY A 173 23.63 -11.11 13.40
N TYR A 174 24.28 -11.56 12.33
CA TYR A 174 24.08 -11.03 10.98
C TYR A 174 22.67 -11.25 10.47
N ILE A 175 22.16 -12.49 10.50
CA ILE A 175 20.81 -12.80 10.01
C ILE A 175 19.74 -12.17 10.88
N ALA A 176 19.89 -12.23 12.22
CA ALA A 176 18.93 -11.63 13.14
C ALA A 176 18.83 -10.12 12.89
N THR A 177 19.96 -9.42 12.82
CA THR A 177 19.99 -7.97 12.57
C THR A 177 19.40 -7.64 11.20
N ARG A 178 19.84 -8.33 10.15
CA ARG A 178 19.36 -8.08 8.79
C ARG A 178 17.86 -8.34 8.65
N THR A 179 17.31 -9.36 9.29
CA THR A 179 15.89 -9.71 9.17
C THR A 179 15.02 -8.84 10.08
N ALA A 180 15.39 -8.69 11.35
CA ALA A 180 14.59 -7.95 12.32
C ALA A 180 14.61 -6.45 12.06
N LEU A 181 15.78 -5.87 11.74
CA LEU A 181 15.89 -4.44 11.48
C LEU A 181 15.20 -4.05 10.17
N THR A 182 15.29 -4.89 9.12
CA THR A 182 14.55 -4.66 7.87
C THR A 182 13.05 -4.70 8.12
N LYS A 183 12.53 -5.71 8.82
CA LYS A 183 11.09 -5.78 9.14
C LYS A 183 10.61 -4.63 10.02
N LEU A 184 11.40 -4.22 11.00
CA LEU A 184 11.04 -3.12 11.90
C LEU A 184 10.99 -1.79 11.13
N LEU A 185 11.95 -1.55 10.24
CA LEU A 185 11.97 -0.36 9.38
C LEU A 185 10.86 -0.39 8.33
N ASP A 186 10.64 -1.53 7.67
CA ASP A 186 9.54 -1.70 6.70
C ASP A 186 8.17 -1.49 7.37
N GLY A 187 7.98 -1.96 8.61
CA GLY A 187 6.75 -1.75 9.38
C GLY A 187 6.56 -0.33 9.88
N LEU A 188 7.64 0.46 10.02
CA LEU A 188 7.55 1.89 10.34
C LEU A 188 7.37 2.77 9.09
N GLU A 189 7.77 2.28 7.91
CA GLU A 189 7.81 3.08 6.68
C GLU A 189 6.79 2.68 5.60
N GLY A 190 6.23 1.47 5.68
CA GLY A 190 5.25 0.92 4.76
C GLY A 190 3.81 1.35 5.08
N ALA A 191 2.93 1.22 4.08
CA ALA A 191 1.49 1.37 4.30
C ALA A 191 1.01 0.21 5.18
N ASP A 192 0.48 0.53 6.37
CA ASP A 192 -0.15 -0.43 7.25
C ASP A 192 -1.20 -1.22 6.46
N ASP A 193 -1.05 -2.55 6.40
CA ASP A 193 -1.95 -3.43 5.65
C ASP A 193 -3.41 -3.23 6.09
N PHE A 194 -3.63 -2.88 7.37
CA PHE A 194 -4.94 -2.53 7.89
C PHE A 194 -5.50 -1.22 7.31
N ALA A 195 -4.66 -0.18 7.20
CA ALA A 195 -5.05 1.07 6.56
C ALA A 195 -5.30 0.88 5.06
N VAL A 196 -4.52 0.04 4.38
CA VAL A 196 -4.75 -0.35 2.98
C VAL A 196 -6.10 -1.03 2.84
N GLU A 197 -6.40 -2.01 3.69
CA GLU A 197 -7.69 -2.72 3.67
C GLU A 197 -8.85 -1.77 3.93
N ILE A 198 -8.81 -0.91 4.95
CA ILE A 198 -9.89 0.04 5.24
C ILE A 198 -10.11 1.01 4.08
N SER A 199 -9.03 1.59 3.54
CA SER A 199 -9.12 2.59 2.47
C SER A 199 -9.65 2.00 1.16
N LEU A 200 -9.36 0.72 0.88
CA LEU A 200 -9.91 -0.03 -0.26
C LEU A 200 -11.34 -0.54 0.00
N ALA A 201 -11.61 -1.10 1.17
CA ALA A 201 -12.92 -1.63 1.57
C ALA A 201 -13.99 -0.54 1.58
N ALA A 202 -13.56 0.73 1.65
CA ALA A 202 -14.44 1.87 1.48
C ALA A 202 -15.19 1.85 0.14
N ASP A 203 -14.70 1.18 -0.93
CA ASP A 203 -15.31 0.90 -2.28
C ASP A 203 -16.19 2.00 -2.93
N GLN A 204 -16.22 3.19 -2.35
CA GLN A 204 -17.18 4.25 -2.58
C GLN A 204 -16.39 5.54 -2.70
N LEU A 205 -15.52 5.59 -3.72
CA LEU A 205 -15.29 6.89 -4.34
C LEU A 205 -16.67 7.36 -4.81
N LEU A 206 -17.32 8.20 -4.00
CA LEU A 206 -18.64 8.70 -4.27
C LEU A 206 -18.47 9.91 -5.17
N LEU A 207 -18.91 9.78 -6.41
CA LEU A 207 -19.07 10.95 -7.26
C LEU A 207 -20.19 11.82 -6.69
N GLU A 208 -19.93 13.11 -6.61
CA GLU A 208 -21.00 14.10 -6.46
C GLU A 208 -21.97 14.01 -7.65
N VAL A 209 -23.23 14.41 -7.45
CA VAL A 209 -24.29 14.40 -8.48
C VAL A 209 -23.86 15.14 -9.76
N SER A 210 -23.08 16.22 -9.62
CA SER A 210 -22.49 16.99 -10.72
C SER A 210 -21.50 16.19 -11.58
N GLY A 211 -20.98 15.10 -11.02
CA GLY A 211 -19.95 14.28 -11.62
C GLY A 211 -18.54 14.85 -11.56
N LYS A 212 -18.35 16.05 -10.99
CA LYS A 212 -17.13 16.86 -11.09
C LYS A 212 -16.24 16.82 -9.84
N SER A 213 -16.60 16.02 -8.85
CA SER A 213 -15.80 15.85 -7.64
C SER A 213 -15.99 14.47 -7.01
N ILE A 214 -14.99 14.04 -6.25
CA ILE A 214 -15.09 12.90 -5.35
C ILE A 214 -15.37 13.43 -3.95
N LEU A 215 -16.44 12.92 -3.32
CA LEU A 215 -16.80 13.31 -1.97
C LEU A 215 -15.83 12.72 -0.94
N PRO A 216 -15.50 13.46 0.14
CA PRO A 216 -14.74 12.91 1.25
C PRO A 216 -15.53 11.81 1.95
N SER A 217 -14.82 10.88 2.61
CA SER A 217 -15.46 9.83 3.38
C SER A 217 -16.17 10.42 4.61
N LYS A 218 -17.35 9.89 4.94
CA LYS A 218 -18.04 10.18 6.21
C LYS A 218 -17.57 9.29 7.36
N SER A 219 -16.83 8.23 7.06
CA SER A 219 -16.29 7.30 8.06
C SER A 219 -14.98 7.82 8.67
N GLU A 220 -14.94 7.91 10.00
CA GLU A 220 -13.75 8.29 10.75
C GLU A 220 -12.60 7.29 10.56
N GLU A 221 -12.92 5.99 10.45
CA GLU A 221 -11.95 4.92 10.21
C GLU A 221 -11.25 5.10 8.86
N VAL A 222 -12.03 5.36 7.81
CA VAL A 222 -11.51 5.61 6.45
C VAL A 222 -10.68 6.89 6.42
N THR A 223 -11.15 7.96 7.07
CA THR A 223 -10.41 9.23 7.13
C THR A 223 -9.06 9.07 7.84
N THR A 224 -9.01 8.27 8.89
CA THR A 224 -7.78 7.95 9.62
C THR A 224 -6.83 7.13 8.75
N ALA A 225 -7.34 6.09 8.07
CA ALA A 225 -6.55 5.27 7.15
C ALA A 225 -5.98 6.11 5.99
N ASP A 226 -6.80 6.98 5.40
CA ASP A 226 -6.37 7.87 4.32
C ASP A 226 -5.27 8.83 4.80
N THR A 227 -5.43 9.41 5.99
CA THR A 227 -4.41 10.30 6.58
C THR A 227 -3.08 9.58 6.78
N ALA A 228 -3.10 8.29 7.13
CA ALA A 228 -1.89 7.48 7.23
C ALA A 228 -1.27 7.23 5.85
N LEU A 229 -2.07 6.85 4.84
CA LEU A 229 -1.60 6.59 3.48
C LEU A 229 -1.02 7.82 2.80
N LEU A 230 -1.63 9.00 2.97
CA LEU A 230 -1.19 10.26 2.36
C LEU A 230 0.20 10.72 2.84
N ARG A 231 0.67 10.23 3.99
CA ARG A 231 2.04 10.51 4.49
C ARG A 231 3.10 9.68 3.78
N ILE A 232 2.70 8.66 3.03
CA ILE A 232 3.60 7.72 2.38
C ILE A 232 3.84 8.20 0.94
N PRO A 233 5.10 8.43 0.53
CA PRO A 233 5.39 8.76 -0.85
C PRO A 233 5.06 7.60 -1.79
N ILE A 234 4.45 7.90 -2.94
CA ILE A 234 4.01 6.89 -3.91
C ILE A 234 5.11 5.90 -4.33
N PHE A 235 6.38 6.34 -4.41
CA PHE A 235 7.50 5.48 -4.80
C PHE A 235 7.87 4.40 -3.77
N LYS A 236 7.36 4.50 -2.54
CA LYS A 236 7.49 3.45 -1.51
C LYS A 236 6.40 2.37 -1.64
N LEU A 237 5.37 2.61 -2.44
CA LEU A 237 4.29 1.66 -2.65
C LEU A 237 4.68 0.69 -3.76
N SER A 238 4.60 -0.60 -3.48
CA SER A 238 5.10 -1.64 -4.40
C SER A 238 4.02 -2.61 -4.86
N SER A 239 2.87 -2.68 -4.18
CA SER A 239 1.75 -3.53 -4.56
C SER A 239 0.63 -2.76 -5.24
N ALA A 240 -0.09 -3.43 -6.14
CA ALA A 240 -1.27 -2.86 -6.81
C ALA A 240 -2.32 -2.37 -5.79
N ARG A 241 -2.51 -3.12 -4.70
CA ARG A 241 -3.43 -2.76 -3.61
C ARG A 241 -3.00 -1.50 -2.88
N GLN A 242 -1.73 -1.37 -2.53
CA GLN A 242 -1.18 -0.17 -1.89
C GLN A 242 -1.35 1.06 -2.78
N LEU A 243 -1.03 0.93 -4.07
CA LEU A 243 -1.21 2.00 -5.06
C LEU A 243 -2.69 2.40 -5.21
N ALA A 244 -3.60 1.43 -5.25
CA ALA A 244 -5.02 1.69 -5.34
C ALA A 244 -5.58 2.37 -4.06
N ALA A 245 -5.17 1.91 -2.87
CA ALA A 245 -5.57 2.50 -1.59
C ALA A 245 -5.09 3.96 -1.49
N TRP A 246 -3.82 4.19 -1.81
CA TRP A 246 -3.25 5.52 -1.84
C TRP A 246 -3.94 6.42 -2.88
N GLY A 247 -4.24 5.89 -4.07
CA GLY A 247 -5.01 6.61 -5.08
C GLY A 247 -6.41 7.00 -4.61
N ALA A 248 -7.10 6.10 -3.88
CA ALA A 248 -8.40 6.39 -3.29
C ALA A 248 -8.32 7.47 -2.19
N ALA A 249 -7.29 7.43 -1.35
CA ALA A 249 -7.02 8.46 -0.35
C ALA A 249 -6.74 9.84 -0.99
N GLN A 250 -5.92 9.87 -2.05
CA GLN A 250 -5.65 11.11 -2.80
C GLN A 250 -6.93 11.70 -3.40
N ALA A 251 -7.75 10.86 -4.01
CA ALA A 251 -9.01 11.28 -4.61
C ALA A 251 -9.95 11.92 -3.58
N ARG A 252 -10.10 11.31 -2.39
CA ARG A 252 -10.92 11.86 -1.31
C ARG A 252 -10.33 13.13 -0.68
N SER A 253 -9.02 13.33 -0.81
CA SER A 253 -8.36 14.59 -0.44
C SER A 253 -8.47 15.69 -1.50
N GLY A 254 -8.97 15.36 -2.70
CA GLY A 254 -9.14 16.28 -3.82
C GLY A 254 -8.03 16.27 -4.87
N ASP A 255 -6.95 15.51 -4.66
CA ASP A 255 -5.85 15.38 -5.64
C ASP A 255 -6.17 14.28 -6.66
N LEU A 256 -6.97 14.65 -7.66
CA LEU A 256 -7.41 13.73 -8.71
C LEU A 256 -6.29 13.34 -9.69
N ASP A 257 -5.25 14.17 -9.83
CA ASP A 257 -4.10 13.87 -10.70
C ASP A 257 -3.23 12.78 -10.09
N ALA A 258 -2.86 12.93 -8.81
CA ALA A 258 -2.12 11.90 -8.08
C ALA A 258 -2.92 10.59 -8.01
N ALA A 259 -4.23 10.68 -7.74
CA ALA A 259 -5.13 9.54 -7.73
C ALA A 259 -5.12 8.77 -9.06
N ALA A 260 -5.23 9.49 -10.18
CA ALA A 260 -5.23 8.90 -11.52
C ALA A 260 -3.91 8.16 -11.80
N VAL A 261 -2.76 8.76 -11.47
CA VAL A 261 -1.44 8.14 -11.66
C VAL A 261 -1.32 6.84 -10.86
N ALA A 262 -1.71 6.86 -9.58
CA ALA A 262 -1.61 5.69 -8.72
C ALA A 262 -2.53 4.54 -9.19
N LEU A 263 -3.77 4.84 -9.56
CA LEU A 263 -4.72 3.84 -10.06
C LEU A 263 -4.35 3.31 -11.45
N GLN A 264 -3.71 4.12 -12.30
CA GLN A 264 -3.12 3.64 -13.55
C GLN A 264 -2.01 2.62 -13.28
N GLN A 265 -1.12 2.89 -12.33
CA GLN A 265 -0.05 1.96 -11.94
C GLN A 265 -0.61 0.68 -11.29
N ALA A 266 -1.65 0.79 -10.45
CA ALA A 266 -2.35 -0.34 -9.87
C ALA A 266 -2.96 -1.24 -10.97
N LYS A 267 -3.67 -0.64 -11.94
CA LYS A 267 -4.25 -1.34 -13.09
C LYS A 267 -3.17 -2.00 -13.97
N LEU A 268 -2.02 -1.36 -14.17
CA LEU A 268 -0.92 -1.96 -14.94
C LEU A 268 -0.31 -3.17 -14.22
N SER A 269 -0.27 -3.13 -12.90
CA SER A 269 0.25 -4.21 -12.05
C SER A 269 -0.71 -5.40 -11.96
N ASP A 270 -2.01 -5.13 -11.97
CA ASP A 270 -3.07 -6.15 -11.99
C ASP A 270 -4.21 -5.77 -12.96
N PRO A 271 -4.06 -6.10 -14.26
CA PRO A 271 -5.04 -5.72 -15.29
C PRO A 271 -6.39 -6.44 -15.19
N GLY A 272 -6.46 -7.54 -14.43
CA GLY A 272 -7.66 -8.36 -14.25
C GLY A 272 -8.63 -7.78 -13.23
N GLU A 273 -8.14 -6.98 -12.29
CA GLU A 273 -8.96 -6.40 -11.23
C GLU A 273 -9.88 -5.30 -11.77
N VAL A 274 -11.19 -5.54 -11.67
CA VAL A 274 -12.25 -4.67 -12.19
C VAL A 274 -12.38 -3.42 -11.33
N LYS A 275 -12.19 -3.54 -10.01
CA LYS A 275 -12.35 -2.43 -9.07
C LYS A 275 -11.39 -1.28 -9.36
N TYR A 276 -10.17 -1.56 -9.79
CA TYR A 276 -9.21 -0.51 -10.15
C TYR A 276 -9.64 0.27 -11.40
N LYS A 277 -10.27 -0.40 -12.37
CA LYS A 277 -10.81 0.25 -13.56
C LYS A 277 -12.02 1.11 -13.22
N GLU A 278 -12.90 0.61 -12.36
CA GLU A 278 -14.05 1.37 -11.87
C GLU A 278 -13.61 2.62 -11.10
N ALA A 279 -12.69 2.46 -10.14
CA ALA A 279 -12.13 3.57 -9.37
C ALA A 279 -11.45 4.61 -10.29
N LEU A 280 -10.62 4.16 -11.25
CA LEU A 280 -9.98 5.06 -12.21
C LEU A 280 -11.01 5.78 -13.12
N GLY A 281 -12.09 5.09 -13.50
CA GLY A 281 -13.20 5.70 -14.26
C GLY A 281 -13.90 6.81 -13.47
N LYS A 282 -14.09 6.61 -12.16
CA LYS A 282 -14.61 7.64 -11.24
C LYS A 282 -13.69 8.86 -11.18
N ILE A 283 -12.37 8.66 -11.11
CA ILE A 283 -11.39 9.75 -11.11
C ILE A 283 -11.41 10.51 -12.44
N TYR A 284 -11.48 9.83 -13.58
CA TYR A 284 -11.59 10.48 -14.88
C TYR A 284 -12.88 11.30 -15.01
N ALA A 285 -14.02 10.77 -14.58
CA ALA A 285 -15.27 11.52 -14.55
C ALA A 285 -15.14 12.79 -13.69
N ALA A 286 -14.60 12.67 -12.47
CA ALA A 286 -14.38 13.81 -11.58
C ALA A 286 -13.42 14.88 -12.14
N ARG A 287 -12.47 14.48 -13.00
CA ARG A 287 -11.57 15.40 -13.74
C ARG A 287 -12.22 16.04 -14.97
N GLY A 288 -13.40 15.57 -15.39
CA GLY A 288 -14.04 15.95 -16.64
C GLY A 288 -13.51 15.19 -17.87
N ASP A 289 -12.67 14.18 -17.69
CA ASP A 289 -12.11 13.33 -18.75
C ASP A 289 -13.10 12.22 -19.17
N PHE A 290 -14.33 12.59 -19.51
CA PHE A 290 -15.43 11.64 -19.74
C PHE A 290 -15.16 10.65 -20.88
N ASP A 291 -14.45 11.05 -21.93
CA ASP A 291 -14.03 10.13 -23.01
C ASP A 291 -13.12 9.00 -22.50
N LEU A 292 -12.23 9.31 -21.55
CA LEU A 292 -11.37 8.30 -20.93
C LEU A 292 -12.15 7.42 -19.97
N ALA A 293 -13.08 8.00 -19.22
CA ALA A 293 -14.00 7.26 -18.35
C ALA A 293 -14.87 6.28 -19.15
N ASP A 294 -15.54 6.74 -20.21
CA ASP A 294 -16.43 5.94 -21.06
C ASP A 294 -15.69 4.75 -21.67
N ARG A 295 -14.53 5.00 -22.31
CA ARG A 295 -13.72 3.93 -22.91
C ARG A 295 -13.28 2.88 -21.90
N LEU A 296 -12.85 3.32 -20.71
CA LEU A 296 -12.39 2.40 -19.67
C LEU A 296 -13.56 1.57 -19.12
N LEU A 297 -14.69 2.22 -18.86
CA LEU A 297 -15.84 1.62 -18.21
C LEU A 297 -16.70 0.73 -19.13
N ARG A 298 -16.45 0.72 -20.45
CA ARG A 298 -17.03 -0.30 -21.37
C ARG A 298 -16.59 -1.72 -21.05
N SER A 299 -15.45 -1.88 -20.36
CA SER A 299 -14.88 -3.18 -20.02
C SER A 299 -15.24 -3.68 -18.61
N VAL A 300 -16.07 -2.93 -17.88
CA VAL A 300 -16.51 -3.26 -16.52
C VAL A 300 -18.03 -3.43 -16.47
N PRO A 301 -18.59 -4.09 -15.44
CA PRO A 301 -20.04 -4.14 -15.24
C PRO A 301 -20.68 -2.76 -15.22
N ASN A 302 -21.95 -2.69 -15.65
CA ASN A 302 -22.74 -1.46 -15.62
C ASN A 302 -22.74 -0.83 -14.23
N SER A 303 -22.46 0.47 -14.19
CA SER A 303 -22.38 1.28 -12.97
C SER A 303 -22.88 2.69 -13.25
N GLU A 304 -23.28 3.42 -12.21
CA GLU A 304 -23.75 4.80 -12.36
C GLU A 304 -22.66 5.67 -13.01
N THR A 305 -21.39 5.50 -12.66
CA THR A 305 -20.28 6.22 -13.29
C THR A 305 -20.16 5.91 -14.79
N GLY A 306 -20.42 4.66 -15.19
CA GLY A 306 -20.48 4.29 -16.60
C GLY A 306 -21.62 4.96 -17.35
N MET A 307 -22.76 5.15 -16.68
CA MET A 307 -23.91 5.91 -17.20
C MET A 307 -23.57 7.39 -17.37
N LEU A 308 -23.03 8.02 -16.33
CA LEU A 308 -22.58 9.42 -16.37
C LEU A 308 -21.56 9.65 -17.49
N ALA A 309 -20.55 8.78 -17.59
CA ALA A 309 -19.54 8.91 -18.63
C ALA A 309 -20.15 8.82 -20.05
N ALA A 310 -21.16 7.97 -20.25
CA ALA A 310 -21.87 7.85 -21.52
C ALA A 310 -22.71 9.10 -21.85
N LEU A 311 -23.30 9.77 -20.85
CA LEU A 311 -24.06 11.03 -21.05
C LEU A 311 -23.21 12.15 -21.62
N TYR A 312 -21.95 12.24 -21.20
CA TYR A 312 -21.03 13.28 -21.66
C TYR A 312 -20.41 12.98 -23.03
N VAL A 313 -20.70 11.81 -23.62
CA VAL A 313 -20.45 11.56 -25.03
C VAL A 313 -21.61 12.21 -25.81
N ASP A 314 -21.41 13.44 -26.30
CA ASP A 314 -22.42 14.27 -26.99
C ASP A 314 -22.84 13.70 -28.37
N THR A 315 -23.42 12.51 -28.37
CA THR A 315 -24.02 11.84 -29.52
C THR A 315 -25.31 11.15 -29.11
N LYS A 316 -26.14 10.81 -30.09
CA LYS A 316 -27.37 10.03 -29.85
C LYS A 316 -27.05 8.67 -29.24
N GLU A 317 -25.96 8.04 -29.69
CA GLU A 317 -25.49 6.74 -29.20
C GLU A 317 -25.01 6.83 -27.75
N GLY A 318 -24.40 7.95 -27.34
CA GLY A 318 -24.04 8.22 -25.95
C GLY A 318 -25.27 8.23 -25.04
N ALA A 319 -26.29 9.00 -25.41
CA ALA A 319 -27.58 9.05 -24.69
C ALA A 319 -28.27 7.68 -24.63
N GLN A 320 -28.29 6.94 -25.74
CA GLN A 320 -28.85 5.58 -25.79
C GLN A 320 -28.10 4.62 -24.86
N ARG A 321 -26.77 4.66 -24.87
CA ARG A 321 -25.93 3.84 -23.97
C ARG A 321 -26.19 4.19 -22.50
N ALA A 322 -26.25 5.48 -22.16
CA ALA A 322 -26.58 5.91 -20.81
C ALA A 322 -27.95 5.35 -20.37
N LEU A 323 -28.93 5.38 -21.26
CA LEU A 323 -30.25 4.83 -21.00
C LEU A 323 -30.24 3.30 -20.81
N GLU A 324 -29.48 2.57 -21.62
CA GLU A 324 -29.32 1.10 -21.48
C GLU A 324 -28.70 0.74 -20.13
N ILE A 325 -27.65 1.46 -19.72
CA ILE A 325 -27.00 1.28 -18.42
C ILE A 325 -27.99 1.61 -17.29
N GLY A 326 -28.64 2.77 -17.35
CA GLY A 326 -29.58 3.21 -16.32
C GLY A 326 -30.76 2.25 -16.13
N LYS A 327 -31.36 1.76 -17.22
CA LYS A 327 -32.42 0.75 -17.15
C LYS A 327 -31.94 -0.59 -16.59
N SER A 328 -30.72 -0.99 -16.93
CA SER A 328 -30.09 -2.18 -16.34
C SER A 328 -29.90 -2.03 -14.83
N LEU A 329 -29.54 -0.84 -14.35
CA LEU A 329 -29.35 -0.56 -12.92
C LEU A 329 -30.68 -0.46 -12.16
N ALA A 330 -31.69 0.17 -12.76
CA ALA A 330 -33.02 0.33 -12.17
C ALA A 330 -33.73 -1.01 -11.87
N GLY A 331 -33.27 -2.11 -12.48
CA GLY A 331 -33.73 -3.46 -12.14
C GLY A 331 -33.35 -3.92 -10.73
N ASP A 332 -32.33 -3.31 -10.10
CA ASP A 332 -31.95 -3.55 -8.71
C ASP A 332 -32.69 -2.58 -7.76
N PRO A 333 -33.50 -3.08 -6.81
CA PRO A 333 -34.21 -2.25 -5.83
C PRO A 333 -33.32 -1.33 -4.99
N ALA A 334 -32.04 -1.66 -4.80
CA ALA A 334 -31.10 -0.82 -4.07
C ALA A 334 -30.62 0.36 -4.94
N ALA A 335 -30.25 0.09 -6.19
CA ALA A 335 -29.83 1.13 -7.14
C ALA A 335 -30.99 2.07 -7.50
N ASN A 336 -32.23 1.58 -7.56
CA ASN A 336 -33.43 2.37 -7.81
C ASN A 336 -33.82 3.34 -6.66
N LYS A 337 -32.98 3.46 -5.62
CA LYS A 337 -33.10 4.49 -4.58
C LYS A 337 -32.01 5.57 -4.71
N SER A 338 -31.14 5.45 -5.72
CA SER A 338 -30.06 6.38 -5.96
C SER A 338 -30.57 7.65 -6.62
N LEU A 339 -30.30 8.80 -6.01
CA LEU A 339 -30.59 10.10 -6.61
C LEU A 339 -29.86 10.26 -7.95
N ASN A 340 -28.60 9.85 -8.03
CA ASN A 340 -27.77 9.98 -9.23
C ASN A 340 -28.39 9.22 -10.41
N LEU A 341 -28.88 8.01 -10.17
CA LEU A 341 -29.52 7.19 -11.21
C LEU A 341 -30.70 7.93 -11.86
N HIS A 342 -31.62 8.46 -11.06
CA HIS A 342 -32.81 9.15 -11.58
C HIS A 342 -32.49 10.50 -12.22
N VAL A 343 -31.55 11.27 -11.64
CA VAL A 343 -31.08 12.53 -12.26
C VAL A 343 -30.45 12.25 -13.63
N TRP A 344 -29.59 11.24 -13.73
CA TRP A 344 -28.91 10.90 -14.98
C TRP A 344 -29.85 10.23 -16.00
N LEU A 345 -30.88 9.51 -15.55
CA LEU A 345 -31.94 8.99 -16.43
C LEU A 345 -32.75 10.14 -17.04
N ALA A 346 -33.12 11.14 -16.23
CA ALA A 346 -33.74 12.35 -16.73
C ALA A 346 -32.86 13.05 -17.78
N CYS A 347 -31.56 13.18 -17.53
CA CYS A 347 -30.61 13.75 -18.50
C CYS A 347 -30.56 12.94 -19.81
N ALA A 348 -30.49 11.61 -19.72
CA ALA A 348 -30.49 10.73 -20.90
C ALA A 348 -31.74 10.93 -21.75
N TYR A 349 -32.92 10.98 -21.11
CA TYR A 349 -34.18 11.24 -21.81
C TYR A 349 -34.24 12.67 -22.37
N GLY A 350 -33.71 13.67 -21.68
CA GLY A 350 -33.60 15.05 -22.18
C GLY A 350 -32.72 15.17 -23.43
N GLN A 351 -31.57 14.47 -23.46
CA GLN A 351 -30.74 14.38 -24.66
C GLN A 351 -31.49 13.66 -25.81
N LEU A 352 -32.21 12.58 -25.52
CA LEU A 352 -33.03 11.90 -26.54
C LEU A 352 -34.18 12.77 -27.06
N HIS A 353 -34.80 13.59 -26.21
CA HIS A 353 -35.78 14.60 -26.61
C HIS A 353 -35.18 15.59 -27.61
N LYS A 354 -33.98 16.13 -27.30
CA LYS A 354 -33.21 17.01 -28.20
C LYS A 354 -32.97 16.37 -29.57
N TRP A 355 -32.55 15.10 -29.60
CA TRP A 355 -32.32 14.36 -30.85
C TRP A 355 -33.61 14.06 -31.63
N ALA A 356 -34.69 13.65 -30.95
CA ALA A 356 -35.98 13.39 -31.58
C ALA A 356 -36.57 14.66 -32.21
N GLY A 357 -36.42 15.82 -31.53
CA GLY A 357 -36.79 17.13 -32.06
C GLY A 357 -36.02 17.49 -33.35
N LYS A 358 -34.70 17.28 -33.38
CA LYS A 358 -33.86 17.46 -34.58
C LYS A 358 -34.28 16.54 -35.73
N GLU A 359 -34.75 15.33 -35.43
CA GLU A 359 -35.23 14.35 -36.42
C GLU A 359 -36.70 14.57 -36.84
N GLY A 360 -37.42 15.53 -36.23
CA GLY A 360 -38.84 15.77 -36.51
C GLY A 360 -39.79 14.69 -35.98
N LYS A 361 -39.32 13.81 -35.08
CA LYS A 361 -40.08 12.70 -34.50
C LYS A 361 -40.83 13.16 -33.25
N LYS A 362 -42.00 13.76 -33.46
CA LYS A 362 -42.80 14.36 -32.39
C LYS A 362 -43.23 13.36 -31.32
N ASP A 363 -43.64 12.16 -31.71
CA ASP A 363 -44.11 11.14 -30.75
C ASP A 363 -42.96 10.64 -29.86
N ASP A 364 -41.77 10.45 -30.44
CA ASP A 364 -40.56 10.06 -29.69
C ASP A 364 -40.12 11.18 -28.73
N ALA A 365 -40.22 12.43 -29.17
CA ALA A 365 -39.94 13.59 -28.32
C ALA A 365 -40.91 13.63 -27.13
N GLU A 366 -42.21 13.54 -27.37
CA GLU A 366 -43.21 13.56 -26.29
C GLU A 366 -43.02 12.41 -25.30
N ALA A 367 -42.71 11.20 -25.78
CA ALA A 367 -42.41 10.06 -24.92
C ALA A 367 -41.15 10.26 -24.06
N ALA A 368 -40.10 10.85 -24.64
CA ALA A 368 -38.88 11.20 -23.91
C ALA A 368 -39.16 12.28 -22.86
N ARG A 369 -39.91 13.33 -23.20
CA ARG A 369 -40.34 14.39 -22.28
C ARG A 369 -41.13 13.83 -21.10
N GLN A 370 -42.10 12.94 -21.34
CA GLN A 370 -42.84 12.29 -20.26
C GLN A 370 -41.91 11.49 -19.33
N SER A 371 -40.93 10.80 -19.90
CA SER A 371 -39.94 10.06 -19.12
C SER A 371 -39.05 10.98 -18.28
N VAL A 372 -38.66 12.16 -18.79
CA VAL A 372 -37.97 13.19 -17.99
C VAL A 372 -38.81 13.58 -16.78
N VAL A 373 -40.09 13.88 -16.97
CA VAL A 373 -41.00 14.28 -15.89
C VAL A 373 -41.09 13.19 -14.82
N ASP A 374 -41.17 11.92 -15.23
CA ASP A 374 -41.28 10.80 -14.31
C ASP A 374 -39.99 10.58 -13.52
N GLU A 375 -38.82 10.66 -14.15
CA GLU A 375 -37.53 10.54 -13.46
C GLU A 375 -37.24 11.73 -12.53
N VAL A 376 -37.64 12.95 -12.91
CA VAL A 376 -37.57 14.14 -12.05
C VAL A 376 -38.45 13.95 -10.80
N LYS A 377 -39.66 13.38 -10.94
CA LYS A 377 -40.50 13.05 -9.78
C LYS A 377 -39.82 12.03 -8.86
N GLN A 378 -39.19 10.99 -9.40
CA GLN A 378 -38.46 10.01 -8.60
C GLN A 378 -37.28 10.65 -7.86
N ALA A 379 -36.48 11.48 -8.54
CA ALA A 379 -35.37 12.20 -7.93
C ALA A 379 -35.82 13.10 -6.77
N LEU A 380 -36.92 13.86 -6.96
CA LEU A 380 -37.49 14.71 -5.91
C LEU A 380 -38.11 13.93 -4.75
N ALA A 381 -38.64 12.73 -5.01
CA ALA A 381 -39.15 11.85 -3.97
C ALA A 381 -38.02 11.28 -3.09
N ILE A 382 -36.83 11.09 -3.66
CA ILE A 382 -35.62 10.65 -2.96
C ILE A 382 -35.00 11.81 -2.18
N ASP A 383 -34.77 12.95 -2.83
CA ASP A 383 -34.19 14.13 -2.20
C ASP A 383 -34.81 15.43 -2.77
N PRO A 384 -35.76 16.05 -2.04
CA PRO A 384 -36.37 17.31 -2.44
C PRO A 384 -35.38 18.48 -2.59
N SER A 385 -34.21 18.43 -1.95
CA SER A 385 -33.20 19.49 -2.03
C SER A 385 -32.54 19.57 -3.42
N SER A 386 -32.64 18.49 -4.22
CA SER A 386 -32.16 18.44 -5.59
C SER A 386 -32.94 19.33 -6.57
N LYS A 387 -34.10 19.87 -6.17
CA LYS A 387 -34.98 20.74 -6.99
C LYS A 387 -34.21 21.85 -7.72
N LYS A 388 -33.36 22.60 -7.00
CA LYS A 388 -32.62 23.73 -7.58
C LYS A 388 -31.65 23.28 -8.67
N TRP A 389 -30.99 22.14 -8.45
CA TRP A 389 -30.06 21.55 -9.42
C TRP A 389 -30.80 21.04 -10.67
N LEU A 390 -31.88 20.29 -10.49
CA LEU A 390 -32.73 19.83 -11.60
C LEU A 390 -33.28 21.00 -12.42
N ARG A 391 -33.68 22.11 -11.77
CA ARG A 391 -34.07 23.35 -12.44
C ARG A 391 -32.95 23.90 -13.31
N SER A 392 -31.70 23.89 -12.84
CA SER A 392 -30.56 24.40 -13.62
C SER A 392 -30.21 23.56 -14.84
N LEU A 393 -30.58 22.28 -14.87
CA LEU A 393 -30.41 21.43 -16.06
C LEU A 393 -31.46 21.73 -17.14
N TRP A 394 -32.64 22.23 -16.74
CA TRP A 394 -33.75 22.59 -17.65
C TRP A 394 -33.69 24.04 -18.10
N LYS A 395 -33.36 24.97 -17.19
CA LYS A 395 -33.18 26.40 -17.46
C LYS A 395 -31.74 26.81 -17.15
N PRO A 396 -30.78 26.44 -18.02
CA PRO A 396 -29.37 26.70 -17.76
C PRO A 396 -29.05 28.20 -17.90
N GLU A 397 -28.74 28.86 -16.78
CA GLU A 397 -28.27 30.26 -16.76
C GLU A 397 -26.78 30.35 -17.15
N GLY A 398 -26.41 29.82 -18.32
CA GLY A 398 -25.03 29.74 -18.79
C GLY A 398 -24.23 28.53 -18.25
N SER A 399 -24.92 27.56 -17.66
CA SER A 399 -24.34 26.24 -17.33
C SER A 399 -24.03 25.45 -18.59
N LYS A 400 -22.97 24.63 -18.55
CA LYS A 400 -22.70 23.62 -19.60
C LYS A 400 -23.56 22.37 -19.45
N ASP A 401 -24.13 22.16 -18.26
CA ASP A 401 -24.98 21.01 -17.98
C ASP A 401 -26.41 21.44 -18.33
N ASP A 402 -26.83 21.15 -19.56
CA ASP A 402 -28.05 21.66 -20.24
C ASP A 402 -28.97 20.53 -20.75
N ASP A 403 -28.82 19.33 -20.18
CA ASP A 403 -29.41 18.11 -20.74
C ASP A 403 -30.94 18.16 -20.89
N LEU A 404 -31.62 18.99 -20.10
CA LEU A 404 -33.08 19.15 -20.13
C LEU A 404 -33.54 20.41 -20.89
N GLU A 405 -32.63 21.28 -21.35
CA GLU A 405 -32.92 22.57 -22.03
C GLU A 405 -33.79 22.42 -23.27
N SER A 406 -33.73 21.25 -23.92
CA SER A 406 -34.55 21.00 -25.11
C SER A 406 -36.06 20.99 -24.83
N ILE A 407 -36.48 20.83 -23.58
CA ILE A 407 -37.89 20.89 -23.16
C ILE A 407 -38.30 22.36 -23.00
N PRO A 408 -39.45 22.81 -23.57
CA PRO A 408 -39.87 24.21 -23.53
C PRO A 408 -39.89 24.80 -22.11
N ASP A 409 -39.47 26.06 -21.96
CA ASP A 409 -39.40 26.76 -20.66
C ASP A 409 -40.75 26.91 -19.94
N ASP A 410 -41.85 26.78 -20.68
CA ASP A 410 -43.24 26.87 -20.20
C ASP A 410 -43.89 25.49 -20.00
N ASP A 411 -43.09 24.42 -19.98
CA ASP A 411 -43.56 23.06 -19.71
C ASP A 411 -44.32 22.98 -18.39
N LYS A 412 -45.60 22.61 -18.46
CA LYS A 412 -46.51 22.66 -17.30
C LYS A 412 -46.09 21.72 -16.18
N ASP A 413 -45.60 20.53 -16.52
CA ASP A 413 -45.27 19.51 -15.52
C ASP A 413 -43.95 19.85 -14.83
N LEU A 414 -42.91 20.22 -15.59
CA LEU A 414 -41.65 20.66 -15.01
C LEU A 414 -41.80 21.98 -14.25
N THR A 415 -42.68 22.89 -14.71
CA THR A 415 -43.00 24.12 -13.96
C THR A 415 -43.56 23.78 -12.58
N ALA A 416 -44.56 22.89 -12.52
CA ALA A 416 -45.17 22.45 -11.28
C ALA A 416 -44.18 21.74 -10.34
N LEU A 417 -43.23 20.99 -10.89
CA LEU A 417 -42.25 20.22 -10.12
C LEU A 417 -41.08 21.07 -9.63
N LEU A 418 -40.58 22.01 -10.45
CA LEU A 418 -39.27 22.65 -10.25
C LEU A 418 -39.33 24.16 -9.97
N GLU A 419 -40.43 24.85 -10.24
CA GLU A 419 -40.58 26.25 -9.85
C GLU A 419 -41.10 26.38 -8.40
N GLU A 420 -40.88 27.55 -7.80
CA GLU A 420 -41.56 27.92 -6.56
C GLU A 420 -42.97 28.42 -6.91
N PRO A 421 -43.99 28.10 -6.09
CA PRO A 421 -45.31 28.65 -6.28
C PRO A 421 -45.23 30.19 -6.18
N PRO A 422 -46.04 30.93 -6.98
CA PRO A 422 -46.04 32.38 -6.92
C PRO A 422 -46.33 32.85 -5.49
N PRO A 423 -45.70 33.94 -5.02
CA PRO A 423 -45.95 34.46 -3.68
C PRO A 423 -47.45 34.76 -3.52
N PRO A 424 -48.03 34.53 -2.33
CA PRO A 424 -49.44 34.81 -2.10
C PRO A 424 -49.73 36.27 -2.46
N ALA A 425 -50.80 36.49 -3.21
CA ALA A 425 -51.24 37.85 -3.56
C ALA A 425 -51.36 38.67 -2.27
N ARG A 426 -50.63 39.80 -2.19
CA ARG A 426 -50.79 40.71 -1.06
C ARG A 426 -52.25 41.17 -1.03
N PRO A 427 -52.90 41.16 0.14
CA PRO A 427 -54.32 41.47 0.29
C PRO A 427 -54.68 42.87 -0.19
#